data_AF-A0A2G6KVW3-F1
#
_entry.id   AF-A0A2G6KVW3-F1
#
_cell.length_a   1.000
_cell.length_b   1.000
_cell.length_c   1.000
_cell.angle_alpha   90.00
_cell.angle_beta   90.00
_cell.angle_gamma   90.00
#
_symmetry.space_group_name_H-M   'P 1'
#
loop_
_entity.id
_entity.type
_entity.pdbx_description
1 polymer ?
#
loop_
_entity_poly.entity_id
_entity_poly.type
_entity_poly.pdbx_seq_one_letter_code
_entity_poly.pdbx_strand_id
1 'polypeptide(L)'
;MDMNPLSQVIELLAVFRRQIEESDFMQLALDTTAIDEAVTHQRLGIRFDIEGAKCCQGNPDLVYLLYDLGVRQMHFAYNRNNELGGGCHDEPTGLTPLGKCF
;
A
#
# COMPACT_ATOMS: atom_id res chain seq x y z
N MET A 1 7.13 -3.74 4.02
CA MET A 1 8.48 -3.30 3.62
C MET A 1 8.82 -3.90 2.27
N ASP A 2 9.70 -3.24 1.54
CA ASP A 2 10.01 -3.48 0.11
C ASP A 2 10.29 -4.95 -0.24
N MET A 3 10.83 -5.73 0.71
CA MET A 3 11.20 -7.13 0.48
C MET A 3 10.13 -8.14 0.89
N ASN A 4 8.94 -7.69 1.33
CA ASN A 4 7.88 -8.60 1.74
C ASN A 4 7.27 -9.28 0.50
N PRO A 5 7.15 -10.62 0.48
CA PRO A 5 6.46 -11.31 -0.61
C PRO A 5 4.96 -10.96 -0.60
N LEU A 6 4.33 -11.02 -1.78
CA LEU A 6 2.91 -10.72 -1.94
C LEU A 6 2.02 -11.52 -0.99
N SER A 7 2.32 -12.80 -0.77
CA SER A 7 1.55 -13.66 0.15
C SER A 7 1.50 -13.08 1.56
N GLN A 8 2.64 -12.61 2.08
CA GLN A 8 2.71 -12.00 3.41
C GLN A 8 1.94 -10.67 3.45
N VAL A 9 1.98 -9.88 2.37
CA VAL A 9 1.20 -8.64 2.27
C VAL A 9 -0.30 -8.96 2.32
N ILE A 10 -0.77 -9.96 1.56
CA ILE A 10 -2.17 -10.38 1.54
C ILE A 10 -2.61 -10.90 2.92
N GLU A 11 -1.80 -11.74 3.57
CA GLU A 11 -2.09 -12.25 4.92
C GLU A 11 -2.23 -11.10 5.93
N LEU A 12 -1.34 -10.11 5.87
CA LEU A 12 -1.38 -8.95 6.76
C LEU A 12 -2.61 -8.07 6.50
N LEU A 13 -2.93 -7.80 5.23
CA LEU A 13 -4.13 -7.07 4.84
C LEU A 13 -5.40 -7.79 5.32
N ALA A 14 -5.47 -9.12 5.19
CA ALA A 14 -6.60 -9.91 5.67
C ALA A 14 -6.79 -9.77 7.18
N VAL A 15 -5.70 -9.84 7.96
CA VAL A 15 -5.74 -9.66 9.42
C VAL A 15 -6.20 -8.25 9.80
N PHE A 16 -5.63 -7.21 9.19
CA PHE A 16 -6.00 -5.83 9.51
C PHE A 16 -7.44 -5.50 9.12
N ARG A 17 -7.89 -5.95 7.94
CA ARG A 17 -9.28 -5.76 7.52
C ARG A 17 -10.26 -6.36 8.53
N ARG A 18 -10.02 -7.60 8.96
CA ARG A 18 -10.84 -8.25 9.99
C ARG A 18 -10.81 -7.48 11.32
N GLN A 19 -9.64 -7.05 11.78
CA GLN A 19 -9.52 -6.28 13.03
C GLN A 19 -10.22 -4.93 12.97
N ILE A 20 -10.21 -4.26 11.82
CA ILE A 20 -10.92 -2.99 11.62
C ILE A 20 -12.42 -3.22 11.59
N GLU A 21 -12.89 -4.27 10.90
CA GLU A 21 -14.31 -4.63 10.84
C GLU A 21 -14.89 -5.02 12.21
N GLU A 22 -14.10 -5.70 13.05
CA GLU A 22 -14.50 -6.09 14.42
C GLU A 22 -14.39 -4.93 15.44
N SER A 23 -13.90 -3.76 15.07
CA SER A 23 -13.61 -2.65 15.97
C SER A 23 -14.71 -1.58 15.97
N ASP A 24 -15.14 -1.16 17.16
CA ASP A 24 -16.03 0.00 17.31
C ASP A 24 -15.30 1.34 17.16
N PHE A 25 -13.96 1.32 17.25
CA PHE A 25 -13.11 2.52 17.25
C PHE A 25 -12.41 2.76 15.91
N MET A 26 -12.15 1.74 15.11
CA MET A 26 -11.44 1.86 13.83
C MET A 26 -12.40 1.84 12.65
N GLN A 27 -12.04 2.53 11.56
CA GLN A 27 -12.79 2.50 10.31
C GLN A 27 -11.83 2.52 9.13
N LEU A 28 -12.05 1.64 8.15
CA LEU A 28 -11.27 1.64 6.91
C LEU A 28 -11.70 2.84 6.04
N ALA A 29 -10.75 3.73 5.74
CA ALA A 29 -10.97 4.97 5.00
C ALA A 29 -10.45 4.84 3.55
N LEU A 30 -11.35 4.42 2.65
CA LEU A 30 -11.02 4.13 1.25
C LEU A 30 -11.03 5.37 0.34
N ASP A 31 -11.77 6.40 0.74
CA ASP A 31 -11.94 7.66 0.02
C ASP A 31 -12.12 8.82 1.03
N THR A 32 -12.27 10.04 0.51
CA THR A 32 -12.43 11.24 1.35
C THR A 32 -13.73 11.24 2.14
N THR A 33 -14.81 10.66 1.61
CA THR A 33 -16.09 10.57 2.31
C THR A 33 -15.96 9.67 3.54
N ALA A 34 -15.30 8.52 3.41
CA ALA A 34 -15.02 7.64 4.54
C ALA A 34 -14.11 8.28 5.60
N ILE A 35 -13.24 9.22 5.22
CA ILE A 35 -12.44 10.02 6.17
C ILE A 35 -13.36 10.96 6.96
N ASP A 36 -14.25 11.70 6.28
CA ASP A 36 -15.18 12.61 6.93
C ASP A 36 -16.15 11.88 7.87
N GLU A 37 -16.60 10.68 7.48
CA GLU A 37 -17.40 9.80 8.33
C GLU A 37 -16.64 9.37 9.59
N ALA A 38 -15.39 8.94 9.45
CA ALA A 38 -14.57 8.54 10.60
C ALA A 38 -14.42 9.71 11.59
N VAL A 39 -14.18 10.93 11.10
CA VAL A 39 -14.12 12.14 11.93
C VAL A 39 -15.46 12.40 12.63
N THR A 40 -16.56 12.35 11.88
CA THR A 40 -17.93 12.61 12.39
C THR A 40 -18.32 11.63 13.48
N HIS A 41 -17.96 10.36 13.31
CA HIS A 41 -18.24 9.30 14.26
C HIS A 41 -17.16 9.12 15.34
N GLN A 42 -16.17 10.02 15.41
CA GLN A 42 -15.06 9.96 16.38
C GLN A 42 -14.29 8.63 16.36
N ARG A 43 -14.14 8.07 15.16
CA ARG A 43 -13.37 6.85 14.89
C ARG A 43 -11.99 7.18 14.34
N LEU A 44 -11.04 6.27 14.56
CA LEU A 44 -9.74 6.29 13.91
C LEU A 44 -9.87 5.77 12.47
N GLY A 45 -9.76 6.69 11.50
CA GLY A 45 -9.66 6.35 10.08
C GLY A 45 -8.33 5.67 9.77
N ILE A 46 -8.37 4.48 9.19
CA ILE A 46 -7.21 3.68 8.78
C ILE A 46 -7.14 3.60 7.26
N ARG A 47 -5.96 3.80 6.69
CA ARG A 47 -5.71 3.65 5.25
C ARG A 47 -4.46 2.80 5.07
N PHE A 48 -4.51 1.84 4.15
CA PHE A 48 -3.36 0.98 3.90
C PHE A 48 -2.42 1.59 2.87
N ASP A 49 -1.14 1.49 3.17
CA ASP A 49 -0.06 1.82 2.25
C ASP A 49 0.89 0.63 2.04
N ILE A 50 1.58 0.65 0.90
CA ILE A 50 2.64 -0.30 0.56
C ILE A 50 3.97 0.46 0.44
N GLU A 51 4.88 0.13 1.34
CA GLU A 51 6.25 0.66 1.36
C GLU A 51 7.18 -0.21 0.52
N GLY A 52 7.32 0.15 -0.76
CA GLY A 52 8.14 -0.58 -1.72
C GLY A 52 7.34 -1.62 -2.52
N ALA A 53 7.41 -1.53 -3.84
CA ALA A 53 6.50 -2.21 -4.75
C ALA A 53 7.02 -3.57 -5.25
N LYS A 54 8.10 -4.12 -4.70
CA LYS A 54 8.63 -5.42 -5.17
C LYS A 54 7.69 -6.59 -4.89
N CYS A 55 6.72 -6.44 -3.99
CA CYS A 55 5.63 -7.41 -3.85
C CYS A 55 4.82 -7.58 -5.15
N CYS A 56 4.82 -6.59 -6.05
CA CYS A 56 4.22 -6.68 -7.36
C CYS A 56 5.10 -7.43 -8.38
N GLN A 57 6.35 -7.76 -8.06
CA GLN A 57 7.25 -8.57 -8.90
C GLN A 57 7.33 -8.11 -10.37
N GLY A 58 7.29 -6.79 -10.59
CA GLY A 58 7.29 -6.19 -11.92
C GLY A 58 6.00 -6.36 -12.74
N ASN A 59 4.91 -6.86 -12.15
CA ASN A 59 3.58 -6.97 -12.76
C ASN A 59 2.66 -5.81 -12.30
N PRO A 60 2.34 -4.83 -13.16
CA PRO A 60 1.44 -3.72 -12.83
C PRO A 60 0.03 -4.16 -12.44
N ASP A 61 -0.45 -5.30 -12.96
CA ASP A 61 -1.83 -5.76 -12.71
C ASP A 61 -2.09 -6.05 -11.23
N LEU A 62 -1.03 -6.33 -10.45
CA LEU A 62 -1.14 -6.54 -9.00
C LEU A 62 -1.48 -5.27 -8.22
N VAL A 63 -1.29 -4.08 -8.81
CA VAL A 63 -1.77 -2.83 -8.22
C VAL A 63 -3.30 -2.84 -8.08
N TYR A 64 -4.02 -3.38 -9.06
CA TYR A 64 -5.49 -3.51 -8.99
C TYR A 64 -5.92 -4.45 -7.87
N LEU A 65 -5.25 -5.61 -7.72
CA LEU A 65 -5.51 -6.51 -6.60
C LEU A 65 -5.31 -5.81 -5.25
N LEU A 66 -4.20 -5.10 -5.07
CA LEU A 66 -3.90 -4.40 -3.82
C LEU A 66 -4.90 -3.25 -3.57
N TYR A 67 -5.32 -2.55 -4.63
CA TYR A 67 -6.36 -1.52 -4.56
C TYR A 67 -7.70 -2.10 -4.09
N ASP A 68 -8.13 -3.23 -4.65
CA ASP A 68 -9.37 -3.91 -4.25
C ASP A 68 -9.32 -4.38 -2.79
N LEU A 69 -8.13 -4.75 -2.31
CA LEU A 69 -7.89 -5.08 -0.90
C LEU A 69 -7.83 -3.85 0.04
N GLY A 70 -7.92 -2.64 -0.50
CA GLY A 70 -8.02 -1.40 0.28
C GLY A 70 -6.74 -0.57 0.37
N VAL A 71 -5.67 -0.95 -0.34
CA VAL A 71 -4.48 -0.11 -0.48
C VAL A 71 -4.81 1.15 -1.26
N ARG A 72 -4.30 2.29 -0.81
CA ARG A 72 -4.55 3.59 -1.46
C ARG A 72 -3.30 4.46 -1.62
N GLN A 73 -2.17 3.96 -1.16
CA GLN A 73 -0.87 4.59 -1.33
C GLN A 73 0.17 3.52 -1.56
N MET A 74 1.11 3.77 -2.46
CA MET A 74 2.24 2.89 -2.71
C MET A 74 3.45 3.74 -3.06
N HIS A 75 4.57 3.49 -2.38
CA HIS A 75 5.87 3.99 -2.81
C HIS A 75 6.58 2.89 -3.61
N PHE A 76 7.12 3.24 -4.80
CA PHE A 76 7.75 2.28 -5.69
C PHE A 76 9.04 1.68 -5.14
N ALA A 77 9.96 2.50 -4.64
CA ALA A 77 11.16 2.04 -3.93
C ALA A 77 11.01 2.32 -2.44
N TYR A 78 11.75 1.64 -1.57
CA TYR A 78 11.87 2.09 -0.18
C TYR A 78 13.21 2.80 -0.01
N ASN A 79 14.16 2.16 0.67
CA ASN A 79 15.49 2.74 0.87
C ASN A 79 16.46 2.45 -0.27
N ARG A 80 16.34 1.30 -0.94
CA ARG A 80 17.25 0.86 -2.01
C ARG A 80 16.58 0.91 -3.37
N ASN A 81 17.38 0.99 -4.41
CA ASN A 81 16.92 0.89 -5.79
C ASN A 81 16.26 -0.47 -6.02
N ASN A 82 15.21 -0.48 -6.84
CA ASN A 82 14.55 -1.70 -7.29
C ASN A 82 14.19 -1.60 -8.78
N GLU A 83 13.44 -2.60 -9.28
CA GLU A 83 13.06 -2.70 -10.68
C GLU A 83 12.19 -1.53 -11.18
N LEU A 84 11.55 -0.76 -10.28
CA LEU A 84 10.67 0.35 -10.63
C LEU A 84 11.35 1.72 -10.50
N GLY A 85 12.28 1.88 -9.56
CA GLY A 85 12.98 3.15 -9.40
C GLY A 85 13.98 3.22 -8.27
N GLY A 86 14.41 4.44 -7.99
CA GLY A 86 15.47 4.73 -7.04
C GLY A 86 15.01 4.90 -5.60
N GLY A 87 15.76 4.29 -4.67
CA GLY A 87 15.67 4.56 -3.23
C GLY A 87 16.73 5.58 -2.78
N CYS A 88 16.60 6.11 -1.57
CA CYS A 88 17.48 7.17 -1.08
C CYS A 88 18.87 6.72 -0.58
N HIS A 89 19.12 5.42 -0.45
CA HIS A 89 20.39 4.87 0.04
C HIS A 89 21.37 4.47 -1.07
N ASP A 90 20.92 4.43 -2.32
CA ASP A 90 21.73 4.04 -3.47
C ASP A 90 21.92 5.22 -4.43
N GLU A 91 22.69 5.01 -5.51
CA GLU A 91 22.86 6.01 -6.56
C GLU A 91 21.50 6.40 -7.18
N PRO A 92 21.19 7.70 -7.34
CA PRO A 92 19.92 8.15 -7.89
C PRO A 92 19.70 7.64 -9.33
N THR A 93 18.64 6.86 -9.53
CA THR A 93 18.29 6.30 -10.84
C THR A 93 16.98 6.85 -11.42
N GLY A 94 16.15 7.50 -10.60
CA GLY A 94 14.81 7.96 -10.99
C GLY A 94 13.85 6.78 -11.24
N LEU A 95 12.80 6.99 -12.03
CA LEU A 95 11.92 5.91 -12.49
C LEU A 95 12.57 5.13 -13.65
N THR A 96 12.58 3.81 -13.54
CA THR A 96 13.00 2.92 -14.63
C THR A 96 11.97 2.92 -15.77
N PRO A 97 12.27 2.35 -16.95
CA PRO A 97 11.25 2.15 -17.98
C PRO A 97 10.03 1.37 -17.49
N LEU A 98 10.24 0.36 -16.64
CA LEU A 98 9.16 -0.41 -16.03
C LEU A 98 8.34 0.45 -15.06
N GLY A 99 8.98 1.22 -14.18
CA GLY A 99 8.28 2.11 -13.26
C GLY A 99 7.43 3.18 -13.94
N LYS A 100 7.76 3.58 -15.18
CA LYS A 100 6.92 4.51 -15.96
C LYS A 100 5.64 3.87 -16.52
N CYS A 101 5.55 2.55 -16.51
CA CYS A 101 4.39 1.80 -16.98
C CYS A 101 3.48 1.31 -15.83
N PHE A 102 3.86 1.59 -14.58
CA PHE A 102 3.10 1.27 -13.37
C PHE A 102 2.08 2.37 -13.01
#